data_AF-A0A1Y2EYV0-F1
#
_entry.id   AF-A0A1Y2EYV0-F1
#
_cell.length_a   1.000
_cell.length_b   1.000
_cell.length_c   1.000
_cell.angle_alpha   90.00
_cell.angle_beta   90.00
_cell.angle_gamma   90.00
#
_symmetry.space_group_name_H-M   'P 1'
#
loop_
_entity.id
_entity.type
_entity.pdbx_description
1 polymer ?
#
loop_
_entity_poly.entity_id
_entity_poly.type
_entity_poly.pdbx_seq_one_letter_code
_entity_poly.pdbx_strand_id
1 'polypeptide(L)'
;MLDVSKINKELPYLENYGKNVFEWIEDLKDLLTLYDITESKKAFAWVLASVEDDVKDIIKALVTRRNNEIHYPKFSEIKKSVEEYLEITEGDKWKAISSRIFPCSQVALARVTDLQEAYRIAELAEKTENEIKEKNENNGPRARRALKNISMFTQNNNYMMGHPFYRGFINEEVSYPTYNGFNRMNNTSNRRNLNSKLVKMSPSYFLEKNFV
;
A
#
# COMPACT_ATOMS: atom_id res chain seq x y z
N MET A 1 21.36 -13.40 23.06
CA MET A 1 22.21 -12.20 23.16
C MET A 1 21.58 -11.15 22.25
N LEU A 2 21.23 -9.99 22.79
CA LEU A 2 20.58 -8.90 22.05
C LEU A 2 21.56 -8.40 20.99
N ASP A 3 21.22 -8.59 19.71
CA ASP A 3 22.12 -8.30 18.60
C ASP A 3 21.93 -6.83 18.17
N VAL A 4 22.56 -5.92 18.91
CA VAL A 4 22.42 -4.45 18.77
C VAL A 4 22.63 -4.00 17.33
N SER A 5 23.51 -4.67 16.59
CA SER A 5 23.79 -4.38 15.18
C SER A 5 22.65 -4.75 14.23
N LYS A 6 21.78 -5.70 14.58
CA LYS A 6 20.58 -6.03 13.79
C LYS A 6 19.47 -5.02 14.05
N ILE A 7 19.23 -4.70 15.32
CA ILE A 7 18.23 -3.70 15.71
C ILE A 7 18.53 -2.35 15.06
N ASN A 8 19.79 -1.90 15.08
CA ASN A 8 20.18 -0.65 14.43
C ASN A 8 19.93 -0.64 12.91
N LYS A 9 19.94 -1.79 12.24
CA LYS A 9 19.66 -1.87 10.79
C LYS A 9 18.17 -1.83 10.47
N GLU A 10 17.35 -2.36 11.37
CA GLU A 10 15.90 -2.48 11.23
C GLU A 10 15.14 -1.37 11.98
N LEU A 11 15.86 -0.40 12.56
CA LEU A 11 15.28 0.64 13.37
C LEU A 11 14.39 1.56 12.51
N PRO A 12 13.10 1.74 12.88
CA PRO A 12 12.20 2.62 12.15
C PRO A 12 12.50 4.08 12.51
N TYR A 13 13.27 4.76 11.66
CA TYR A 13 13.58 6.18 11.83
C TYR A 13 12.37 7.06 11.51
N LEU A 14 12.04 7.99 12.41
CA LEU A 14 10.89 8.90 12.26
C LEU A 14 10.88 9.66 10.93
N GLU A 15 12.06 10.09 10.45
CA GLU A 15 12.23 10.81 9.17
C GLU A 15 11.59 10.07 7.99
N ASN A 16 11.66 8.73 7.98
CA ASN A 16 11.14 7.90 6.89
C ASN A 16 9.60 7.85 6.85
N TYR A 17 8.92 8.18 7.96
CA TYR A 17 7.47 8.14 8.07
C TYR A 17 6.83 9.52 7.84
N GLY A 18 7.62 10.59 7.85
CA GLY A 18 7.16 11.97 7.67
C GLY A 18 6.07 12.34 8.69
N LYS A 19 4.83 12.54 8.22
CA LYS A 19 3.69 12.87 9.10
C LYS A 19 2.97 11.64 9.67
N ASN A 20 3.38 10.41 9.36
CA ASN A 20 2.73 9.22 9.89
C ASN A 20 3.34 8.71 11.19
N VAL A 21 3.20 9.50 12.26
CA VAL A 21 3.71 9.17 13.60
C VAL A 21 3.05 7.92 14.18
N PHE A 22 1.83 7.58 13.76
CA PHE A 22 1.15 6.37 14.21
C PHE A 22 1.88 5.10 13.77
N GLU A 23 2.13 4.98 12.47
CA GLU A 23 2.81 3.82 11.87
C GLU A 23 4.23 3.68 12.42
N TRP A 24 4.96 4.80 12.56
CA TRP A 24 6.27 4.81 13.20
C TRP A 24 6.27 4.18 14.61
N ILE A 25 5.27 4.52 15.44
CA ILE A 25 5.18 3.99 16.80
C ILE A 25 4.79 2.52 16.84
N GLU A 26 3.91 2.08 15.95
CA GLU A 26 3.52 0.66 15.88
C GLU A 26 4.70 -0.19 15.39
N ASP A 27 5.40 0.23 14.34
CA ASP A 27 6.61 -0.47 13.86
C ASP A 27 7.71 -0.52 14.93
N LEU A 28 7.87 0.57 15.69
CA LEU A 28 8.83 0.61 16.79
C LEU A 28 8.44 -0.35 17.92
N LYS A 29 7.15 -0.45 18.26
CA LYS A 29 6.66 -1.42 19.26
C LYS A 29 6.84 -2.86 18.79
N ASP A 30 6.55 -3.13 17.53
CA ASP A 30 6.71 -4.46 16.94
C ASP A 30 8.18 -4.87 16.95
N LEU A 31 9.10 -3.96 16.60
CA LEU A 31 10.53 -4.19 16.72
C LEU A 31 10.94 -4.48 18.17
N LEU A 32 10.53 -3.65 19.13
CA LEU A 32 10.90 -3.86 20.53
C LEU A 32 10.36 -5.18 21.09
N THR A 33 9.17 -5.58 20.65
CA THR A 33 8.54 -6.86 21.00
C THR A 33 9.29 -8.03 20.37
N LEU A 34 9.69 -7.92 19.09
CA LEU A 34 10.45 -8.94 18.37
C LEU A 34 11.80 -9.26 19.03
N TYR A 35 12.43 -8.26 19.65
CA TYR A 35 13.72 -8.39 20.32
C TYR A 35 13.61 -8.57 21.85
N ASP A 36 12.41 -8.87 22.38
CA ASP A 36 12.13 -9.08 23.81
C ASP A 36 12.58 -7.91 24.72
N ILE A 37 12.49 -6.66 24.24
CA ILE A 37 12.87 -5.48 25.01
C ILE A 37 11.70 -5.03 25.88
N THR A 38 11.67 -5.55 27.10
CA THR A 38 10.60 -5.27 28.08
C THR A 38 10.94 -4.14 29.07
N GLU A 39 12.22 -3.83 29.25
CA GLU A 39 12.66 -2.80 30.18
C GLU A 39 12.39 -1.38 29.62
N SER A 40 11.60 -0.58 30.33
CA SER A 40 11.22 0.78 29.91
C SER A 40 12.42 1.68 29.60
N LYS A 41 13.53 1.53 30.36
CA LYS A 41 14.77 2.28 30.13
C LYS A 41 15.42 1.92 28.79
N LYS A 42 15.45 0.63 28.43
CA LYS A 42 16.02 0.15 27.17
C LYS A 42 15.12 0.55 26.00
N ALA A 43 13.81 0.36 26.13
CA ALA A 43 12.83 0.81 25.14
C ALA A 43 12.97 2.31 24.86
N PHE A 44 13.10 3.13 25.92
CA PHE A 44 13.30 4.57 25.78
C PHE A 44 14.61 4.94 25.06
N ALA A 45 15.71 4.23 25.33
CA ALA A 45 16.96 4.46 24.61
C ALA A 45 16.83 4.20 23.10
N TRP A 46 16.06 3.18 22.72
CA TRP A 46 15.78 2.89 21.31
C TRP A 46 14.85 3.90 20.67
N VAL A 47 13.85 4.41 21.40
CA VAL A 47 13.02 5.53 20.94
C VAL A 47 13.89 6.75 20.67
N LEU A 48 14.83 7.09 21.55
CA LEU A 48 15.74 8.19 21.31
C LEU A 48 16.69 7.93 20.13
N ALA A 49 17.06 6.68 19.86
CA ALA A 49 17.90 6.34 18.72
C ALA A 49 17.15 6.43 17.38
N SER A 50 15.83 6.27 17.39
CA SER A 50 14.98 6.23 16.18
C SER A 50 14.49 7.60 15.72
N VAL A 51 15.01 8.68 16.30
CA VAL A 51 14.47 10.04 16.17
C VAL A 51 15.61 11.04 15.95
N GLU A 52 15.31 12.17 15.31
CA GLU A 52 16.24 13.29 15.07
C GLU A 52 16.59 14.03 16.38
N ASP A 53 17.71 14.76 16.40
CA ASP A 53 18.20 15.42 17.62
C ASP A 53 17.21 16.45 18.18
N ASP A 54 16.51 17.20 17.32
CA ASP A 54 15.54 18.22 17.74
C ASP A 54 14.35 17.61 18.50
N VAL A 55 13.86 16.46 18.00
CA VAL A 55 12.74 15.73 18.61
C VAL A 55 13.21 14.93 19.84
N LYS A 56 14.48 14.49 19.89
CA LYS A 56 15.04 13.80 21.08
C LYS A 56 14.91 14.66 22.32
N ASP A 57 15.14 15.96 22.22
CA ASP A 57 15.09 16.84 23.38
C ASP A 57 13.66 17.01 23.93
N ILE A 58 12.68 16.99 23.03
CA ILE A 58 11.25 16.98 23.37
C ILE A 58 10.89 15.68 24.10
N ILE A 59 11.31 14.54 23.55
CA ILE A 59 11.06 13.23 24.15
C ILE A 59 11.77 13.09 25.52
N LYS A 60 12.99 13.62 25.66
CA LYS A 60 13.70 13.67 26.96
C LYS A 60 12.98 14.53 27.98
N ALA A 61 12.37 15.64 27.57
CA ALA A 61 11.62 16.51 28.46
C ALA A 61 10.39 15.82 29.10
N LEU A 62 9.89 14.75 28.48
CA LEU A 62 8.79 13.94 29.03
C LEU A 62 9.21 13.03 30.18
N VAL A 63 10.51 12.79 30.36
CA VAL A 63 11.02 11.97 31.45
C VAL A 63 10.82 12.74 32.76
N THR A 64 9.97 12.20 33.63
CA THR A 64 9.68 12.82 34.92
C THR A 64 10.45 12.10 36.03
N ARG A 65 10.89 12.87 37.03
CA ARG A 65 11.53 12.32 38.22
C ARG A 65 10.63 12.58 39.43
N ARG A 66 10.17 11.53 40.07
CA ARG A 66 9.34 11.63 41.29
C ARG A 66 9.93 10.72 42.35
N ASN A 67 10.13 11.24 43.56
CA ASN A 67 10.61 10.47 44.71
C ASN A 67 11.89 9.65 44.43
N ASN A 68 12.88 10.26 43.77
CA ASN A 68 14.12 9.63 43.30
C ASN A 68 13.99 8.51 42.26
N GLU A 69 12.77 8.15 41.84
CA GLU A 69 12.53 7.21 40.73
C GLU A 69 12.38 7.96 39.41
N ILE A 70 12.92 7.38 38.34
CA ILE A 70 12.84 7.90 36.98
C ILE A 70 11.64 7.23 36.29
N HIS A 71 10.66 8.02 35.88
CA HIS A 71 9.51 7.55 35.13
C HIS A 71 9.70 7.82 33.64
N TYR A 72 9.72 6.74 32.87
CA TYR A 72 9.81 6.81 31.41
C TYR A 72 8.42 7.01 30.81
N PRO A 73 8.28 7.91 29.82
CA PRO A 73 6.99 8.20 29.22
C PRO A 73 6.44 6.99 28.47
N LYS A 74 5.11 6.89 28.40
CA LYS A 74 4.44 5.85 27.62
C LYS A 74 4.48 6.19 26.14
N PHE A 75 4.39 5.19 25.26
CA PHE A 75 4.30 5.42 23.80
C PHE A 75 3.17 6.36 23.40
N SER A 76 2.05 6.39 24.14
CA SER A 76 0.95 7.32 23.90
C SER A 76 1.33 8.79 24.17
N GLU A 77 2.17 9.03 25.18
CA GLU A 77 2.65 10.38 25.53
C GLU A 77 3.69 10.84 24.51
N ILE A 78 4.62 9.95 24.16
CA ILE A 78 5.62 10.18 23.11
C ILE A 78 4.93 10.51 21.78
N LYS A 79 3.94 9.71 21.38
CA LYS A 79 3.10 9.96 20.19
C LYS A 79 2.58 11.38 20.17
N LYS A 80 1.90 11.77 21.26
CA LYS A 80 1.23 13.07 21.35
C LYS A 80 2.23 14.21 21.25
N SER A 81 3.36 14.13 21.94
CA SER A 81 4.37 15.19 21.92
C SER A 81 5.09 15.30 20.58
N VAL A 82 5.34 14.18 19.89
CA VAL A 82 5.91 14.21 18.54
C VAL A 82 4.90 14.77 17.53
N GLU A 83 3.62 14.39 17.63
CA GLU A 83 2.55 14.95 16.79
C GLU A 83 2.38 16.46 17.00
N GLU A 84 2.49 16.92 18.25
CA GLU A 84 2.41 18.35 18.61
C GLU A 84 3.61 19.13 18.05
N TYR A 85 4.82 18.58 18.16
CA TYR A 85 6.02 19.21 17.60
C TYR A 85 5.99 19.32 16.07
N LEU A 86 5.51 18.28 15.39
CA LEU A 86 5.40 18.25 13.93
C LEU A 86 4.15 18.99 13.42
N GLU A 87 3.39 19.64 14.30
CA GLU A 87 2.16 20.39 14.00
C GLU A 87 1.14 19.54 13.20
N ILE A 88 1.03 18.26 13.54
CA ILE A 88 0.19 17.31 12.80
C ILE A 88 -1.27 17.51 13.20
N THR A 89 -2.04 18.06 12.25
CA THR A 89 -3.49 18.25 12.39
C THR A 89 -4.26 16.94 12.16
N GLU A 90 -5.50 16.84 12.65
CA GLU A 90 -6.37 15.70 12.33
C GLU A 90 -6.58 15.53 10.82
N GLY A 91 -6.65 16.63 10.07
CA GLY A 91 -6.78 16.60 8.61
C GLY A 91 -5.59 15.94 7.92
N ASP A 92 -4.37 16.16 8.41
CA ASP A 92 -3.17 15.48 7.90
C ASP A 92 -3.22 13.97 8.14
N LYS A 93 -3.74 13.55 9.30
CA LYS A 93 -3.87 12.13 9.66
C LYS A 93 -4.86 11.41 8.75
N TRP A 94 -6.02 12.02 8.49
CA TRP A 94 -6.98 11.50 7.52
C TRP A 94 -6.45 11.51 6.08
N LYS A 95 -5.65 12.51 5.72
CA LYS A 95 -5.02 12.61 4.40
C LYS A 95 -4.01 11.48 4.18
N ALA A 96 -3.27 11.09 5.21
CA ALA A 96 -2.36 9.95 5.17
C ALA A 96 -3.09 8.65 4.79
N ILE A 97 -4.21 8.35 5.45
CA ILE A 97 -5.07 7.21 5.11
C ILE A 97 -5.64 7.36 3.69
N SER A 98 -6.18 8.54 3.36
CA SER A 98 -6.85 8.81 2.08
C SER A 98 -5.93 8.63 0.87
N SER A 99 -4.62 8.86 1.03
CA SER A 99 -3.63 8.65 -0.02
C SER A 99 -3.49 7.17 -0.46
N ARG A 100 -3.85 6.23 0.40
CA ARG A 100 -3.74 4.79 0.17
C ARG A 100 -5.07 4.26 -0.34
N ILE A 101 -5.21 4.07 -1.65
CA ILE A 101 -6.50 3.79 -2.32
C ILE A 101 -7.22 2.58 -1.71
N PHE A 102 -6.52 1.44 -1.57
CA PHE A 102 -7.14 0.23 -1.03
C PHE A 102 -7.42 0.32 0.47
N PRO A 103 -6.46 0.68 1.35
CA PRO A 103 -6.73 0.93 2.77
C PRO A 103 -7.87 1.92 3.03
N CYS A 104 -7.87 3.08 2.35
CA CYS A 104 -8.92 4.08 2.43
C CYS A 104 -10.30 3.51 2.11
N SER A 105 -10.41 2.68 1.06
CA SER A 105 -11.68 2.04 0.69
C SER A 105 -12.22 1.13 1.80
N GLN A 106 -11.34 0.40 2.50
CA GLN A 106 -11.75 -0.48 3.60
C GLN A 106 -12.20 0.31 4.82
N VAL A 107 -11.50 1.40 5.16
CA VAL A 107 -11.91 2.32 6.22
C VAL A 107 -13.28 2.95 5.92
N ALA A 108 -13.51 3.38 4.68
CA ALA A 108 -14.79 3.96 4.25
C ALA A 108 -15.94 2.93 4.32
N LEU A 109 -15.70 1.68 3.93
CA LEU A 109 -16.68 0.59 4.02
C LEU A 109 -17.04 0.26 5.48
N ALA A 110 -16.06 0.31 6.37
CA ALA A 110 -16.26 0.09 7.81
C ALA A 110 -16.97 1.27 8.51
N ARG A 111 -17.13 2.42 7.85
CA ARG A 111 -17.83 3.62 8.36
C ARG A 111 -17.29 4.10 9.70
N VAL A 112 -15.96 4.04 9.85
CA VAL A 112 -15.30 4.42 11.10
C VAL A 112 -15.27 5.93 11.27
N THR A 113 -15.56 6.39 12.48
CA THR A 113 -15.43 7.80 12.88
C THR A 113 -14.17 8.05 13.70
N ASP A 114 -13.67 7.03 14.42
CA ASP A 114 -12.46 7.13 15.23
C ASP A 114 -11.19 6.95 14.40
N LEU A 115 -10.26 7.87 14.56
CA LEU A 115 -9.02 7.86 13.77
C LEU A 115 -8.14 6.65 14.11
N GLN A 116 -8.11 6.22 15.37
CA GLN A 116 -7.26 5.10 15.78
C GLN A 116 -7.76 3.78 15.19
N GLU A 117 -9.08 3.57 15.20
CA GLU A 117 -9.70 2.43 14.51
C GLU A 117 -9.49 2.49 12.99
N ALA A 118 -9.58 3.69 12.39
CA ALA A 118 -9.32 3.88 10.97
C ALA A 118 -7.90 3.47 10.57
N TYR A 119 -6.88 3.83 11.36
CA TYR A 119 -5.51 3.39 11.11
C TYR A 119 -5.34 1.87 11.20
N ARG A 120 -5.92 1.21 12.22
CA ARG A 120 -5.85 -0.25 12.33
C ARG A 120 -6.43 -0.97 11.11
N ILE A 121 -7.58 -0.51 10.62
CA ILE A 121 -8.20 -1.09 9.43
C ILE A 121 -7.32 -0.83 8.20
N ALA A 122 -6.77 0.38 8.08
CA ALA A 122 -5.90 0.73 6.97
C ALA A 122 -4.64 -0.15 6.92
N GLU A 123 -3.98 -0.37 8.05
CA GLU A 123 -2.80 -1.24 8.16
C GLU A 123 -3.12 -2.70 7.87
N LEU A 124 -4.23 -3.22 8.42
CA LEU A 124 -4.68 -4.58 8.14
C LEU A 124 -4.96 -4.79 6.65
N ALA A 125 -5.60 -3.80 6.01
CA ALA A 125 -5.87 -3.81 4.58
C ALA A 125 -4.58 -3.80 3.76
N GLU A 126 -3.61 -2.96 4.12
CA GLU A 126 -2.32 -2.88 3.43
C GLU A 126 -1.50 -4.16 3.54
N LYS A 127 -1.44 -4.76 4.74
CA LYS A 127 -0.80 -6.06 4.96
C LYS A 127 -1.45 -7.14 4.10
N THR A 128 -2.78 -7.17 4.05
CA THR A 128 -3.54 -8.12 3.22
C THR A 128 -3.24 -7.91 1.73
N GLU A 129 -3.16 -6.66 1.28
CA GLU A 129 -2.83 -6.33 -0.11
C GLU A 129 -1.43 -6.83 -0.48
N ASN A 130 -0.45 -6.64 0.40
CA ASN A 130 0.92 -7.08 0.20
C ASN A 130 1.04 -8.61 0.17
N GLU A 131 0.35 -9.33 1.06
CA GLU A 131 0.30 -10.79 1.02
C GLU A 131 -0.32 -11.32 -0.29
N ILE A 132 -1.36 -10.65 -0.81
CA ILE A 132 -1.98 -11.01 -2.10
C ILE A 132 -0.99 -10.77 -3.25
N LYS A 133 -0.27 -9.64 -3.25
CA LYS A 133 0.76 -9.33 -4.25
C LYS A 133 1.85 -10.40 -4.25
N GLU A 134 2.39 -10.73 -3.08
CA GLU A 134 3.44 -11.75 -2.93
C GLU A 134 2.97 -13.13 -3.44
N LYS A 135 1.77 -13.57 -3.07
CA LYS A 135 1.16 -14.82 -3.60
C LYS A 135 1.02 -14.78 -5.12
N ASN A 136 0.64 -13.64 -5.69
CA ASN A 136 0.49 -13.49 -7.14
C ASN A 136 1.80 -13.43 -7.91
N GLU A 137 2.89 -13.02 -7.27
CA GLU A 137 4.24 -13.03 -7.84
C GLU A 137 4.87 -14.42 -7.77
N ASN A 138 4.67 -15.14 -6.66
CA ASN A 138 5.13 -16.51 -6.47
C ASN A 138 4.37 -17.53 -7.34
N ASN A 139 3.13 -17.23 -7.73
CA ASN A 139 2.42 -17.97 -8.75
C ASN A 139 3.04 -17.73 -10.14
N GLY A 140 3.96 -18.61 -10.53
CA GLY A 140 4.69 -18.53 -11.79
C GLY A 140 3.80 -18.32 -13.03
N PRO A 141 4.39 -17.89 -14.17
CA PRO A 141 3.66 -17.38 -15.35
C PRO A 141 2.61 -18.33 -15.96
N ARG A 142 2.62 -19.62 -15.60
CA ARG A 142 1.60 -20.60 -16.02
C ARG A 142 0.22 -20.32 -15.41
N ALA A 143 0.13 -19.85 -14.16
CA ALA A 143 -1.15 -19.50 -13.55
C ALA A 143 -1.75 -18.21 -14.15
N ARG A 144 -0.91 -17.20 -14.44
CA ARG A 144 -1.35 -15.96 -15.14
C ARG A 144 -1.80 -16.23 -16.58
N ARG A 145 -1.21 -17.22 -17.26
CA ARG A 145 -1.69 -17.67 -18.59
C ARG A 145 -3.03 -18.41 -18.52
N ALA A 146 -3.30 -19.15 -17.44
CA ALA A 146 -4.59 -19.84 -17.29
C ALA A 146 -5.78 -18.86 -17.22
N LEU A 147 -5.64 -17.71 -16.54
CA LEU A 147 -6.65 -16.65 -16.53
C LEU A 147 -6.79 -15.92 -17.88
N LYS A 148 -5.68 -15.70 -18.60
CA LYS A 148 -5.73 -15.20 -19.99
C LYS A 148 -6.35 -16.22 -20.96
N ASN A 149 -6.25 -17.51 -20.67
CA ASN A 149 -6.85 -18.56 -21.49
C ASN A 149 -8.36 -18.71 -21.24
N ILE A 150 -8.88 -18.29 -20.08
CA ILE A 150 -10.34 -18.22 -19.85
C ILE A 150 -10.94 -17.08 -20.69
N SER A 151 -10.24 -15.94 -20.85
CA SER A 151 -10.66 -14.89 -21.79
C SER A 151 -10.41 -15.23 -23.28
N MET A 152 -9.81 -16.39 -23.57
CA MET A 152 -9.62 -16.90 -24.93
C MET A 152 -10.54 -18.10 -25.23
N PHE A 153 -11.32 -18.59 -24.26
CA PHE A 153 -12.33 -19.62 -24.52
C PHE A 153 -13.62 -19.08 -25.15
N THR A 154 -13.68 -17.77 -25.44
CA THR A 154 -14.76 -17.15 -26.22
C THR A 154 -14.37 -16.86 -27.67
N GLN A 155 -13.15 -17.20 -28.10
CA GLN A 155 -12.68 -16.88 -29.46
C GLN A 155 -13.13 -17.84 -30.56
N ASN A 156 -14.12 -18.71 -30.33
CA ASN A 156 -14.64 -19.56 -31.41
C ASN A 156 -16.13 -19.89 -31.29
N ASN A 157 -16.95 -18.98 -30.78
CA ASN A 157 -18.38 -19.00 -31.10
C ASN A 157 -18.91 -17.57 -31.06
N ASN A 158 -19.06 -16.97 -32.24
CA ASN A 158 -19.82 -15.73 -32.43
C ASN A 158 -21.30 -15.96 -32.09
N TYR A 159 -21.64 -16.06 -30.81
CA TYR A 159 -23.03 -16.14 -30.34
C TYR A 159 -23.83 -14.89 -30.76
N MET A 160 -23.16 -13.75 -30.93
CA MET A 160 -23.78 -12.52 -31.46
C MET A 160 -24.21 -12.65 -32.93
N MET A 161 -23.49 -13.41 -33.76
CA MET A 161 -23.85 -13.64 -35.17
C MET A 161 -24.96 -14.68 -35.34
N GLY A 162 -25.28 -15.46 -34.31
CA GLY A 162 -26.40 -16.39 -34.30
C GLY A 162 -27.75 -15.75 -33.96
N HIS A 163 -27.77 -14.45 -33.62
CA HIS A 163 -28.99 -13.75 -33.25
C HIS A 163 -29.84 -13.41 -34.49
N PRO A 164 -31.18 -13.61 -34.47
CA PRO A 164 -32.06 -13.39 -35.64
C PRO A 164 -31.92 -12.00 -36.28
N PHE A 165 -31.55 -11.00 -35.49
CA PHE A 165 -31.30 -9.63 -35.91
C PHE A 165 -30.18 -9.51 -36.96
N TYR A 166 -29.17 -10.39 -36.94
CA TYR A 166 -28.00 -10.32 -37.83
C TYR A 166 -28.08 -11.23 -39.06
N ARG A 167 -29.21 -11.93 -39.26
CA ARG A 167 -29.39 -12.91 -40.34
C ARG A 167 -29.21 -12.35 -41.76
N GLY A 168 -29.37 -11.04 -41.95
CA GLY A 168 -29.23 -10.36 -43.24
C GLY A 168 -27.84 -9.79 -43.55
N PHE A 169 -26.88 -9.86 -42.63
CA PHE A 169 -25.53 -9.32 -42.82
C PHE A 169 -24.48 -10.39 -43.17
N ILE A 170 -24.90 -11.66 -43.22
CA ILE A 170 -24.05 -12.77 -43.62
C ILE A 170 -24.38 -13.06 -45.08
N ASN A 171 -23.57 -12.52 -46.00
CA ASN A 171 -23.12 -13.15 -47.25
C ASN A 171 -22.52 -12.11 -48.21
N GLU A 172 -21.20 -12.14 -48.36
CA GLU A 172 -20.53 -12.19 -49.66
C GLU A 172 -19.17 -12.84 -49.45
N GLU A 173 -18.91 -13.91 -50.20
CA GLU A 173 -17.68 -14.68 -50.16
C GLU A 173 -16.49 -13.79 -50.55
N VAL A 174 -15.75 -13.28 -49.58
CA VAL A 174 -14.40 -12.76 -49.82
C VAL A 174 -13.44 -13.91 -49.59
N SER A 175 -13.06 -14.57 -50.69
CA SER A 175 -11.96 -15.52 -50.75
C SER A 175 -10.67 -14.85 -50.25
N TYR A 176 -10.18 -15.26 -49.08
CA TYR A 176 -8.85 -14.89 -48.63
C TYR A 176 -7.86 -15.95 -49.10
N PRO A 177 -6.77 -15.59 -49.81
CA PRO A 177 -5.80 -16.56 -50.25
C PRO A 177 -5.06 -17.15 -49.04
N THR A 178 -5.20 -18.45 -48.84
CA THR A 178 -4.37 -19.27 -47.94
C THR A 178 -2.91 -19.20 -48.41
N TYR A 179 -2.08 -18.41 -47.73
CA TYR A 179 -0.62 -18.50 -47.86
C TYR A 179 -0.09 -19.58 -46.91
N ASN A 180 0.09 -20.79 -47.45
CA ASN A 180 1.03 -21.76 -46.91
C ASN A 180 2.46 -21.23 -47.16
N GLY A 181 3.22 -21.00 -46.09
CA GLY A 181 4.59 -20.52 -46.18
C GLY A 181 5.36 -20.73 -44.89
N PHE A 182 5.90 -21.93 -44.72
CA PHE A 182 7.05 -22.13 -43.85
C PHE A 182 8.19 -21.26 -44.37
N ASN A 183 8.60 -20.24 -43.61
CA ASN A 183 9.96 -19.72 -43.68
C ASN A 183 10.36 -19.10 -42.35
N ARG A 184 11.30 -19.77 -41.67
CA ARG A 184 12.16 -19.16 -40.66
C ARG A 184 13.03 -18.13 -41.37
N MET A 185 12.89 -16.87 -41.00
CA MET A 185 13.98 -15.90 -41.17
C MET A 185 14.02 -14.98 -39.96
N ASN A 186 15.13 -15.07 -39.22
CA ASN A 186 15.57 -14.06 -38.27
C ASN A 186 15.74 -12.74 -39.02
N ASN A 187 15.20 -11.64 -38.49
CA ASN A 187 15.96 -10.41 -38.47
C ASN A 187 15.44 -9.39 -37.46
N THR A 188 16.43 -8.86 -36.75
CA THR A 188 16.48 -7.72 -35.84
C THR A 188 15.90 -6.42 -36.41
N SER A 189 15.43 -5.59 -35.48
CA SER A 189 15.32 -4.12 -35.55
C SER A 189 14.17 -3.49 -36.35
N ASN A 190 13.12 -3.07 -35.63
CA ASN A 190 12.62 -1.69 -35.73
C ASN A 190 11.63 -1.37 -34.59
N ARG A 191 12.11 -0.66 -33.57
CA ARG A 191 11.26 0.14 -32.68
C ARG A 191 10.77 1.34 -33.49
N ARG A 192 9.49 1.36 -33.88
CA ARG A 192 8.80 2.60 -34.24
C ARG A 192 7.52 2.72 -33.42
N ASN A 193 7.60 3.71 -32.52
CA ASN A 193 6.53 4.53 -31.97
C ASN A 193 5.14 4.35 -32.61
N LEU A 194 4.18 3.93 -31.79
CA LEU A 194 2.77 4.27 -31.95
C LEU A 194 2.26 4.75 -30.59
N ASN A 195 2.59 6.01 -30.28
CA ASN A 195 1.78 6.82 -29.38
C ASN A 195 0.56 7.29 -30.18
N SER A 196 -0.63 6.81 -29.85
CA SER A 196 -1.86 7.56 -30.10
C SER A 196 -2.94 7.21 -29.09
N LYS A 197 -3.29 8.23 -28.28
CA LYS A 197 -4.56 8.39 -27.53
C LYS A 197 -4.89 7.36 -26.44
N LEU A 198 -4.21 7.49 -25.29
CA LEU A 198 -4.89 7.31 -24.00
C LEU A 198 -5.41 8.69 -23.56
N VAL A 199 -6.70 8.90 -23.76
CA VAL A 199 -7.43 10.00 -23.10
C VAL A 199 -7.32 9.74 -21.60
N LYS A 200 -6.64 10.64 -20.89
CA LYS A 200 -6.64 10.70 -19.43
C LYS A 200 -8.08 10.98 -18.99
N MET A 201 -8.80 9.97 -18.53
CA MET A 201 -9.99 10.20 -17.71
C MET A 201 -9.52 10.46 -16.28
N SER A 202 -9.65 11.71 -15.83
CA SER A 202 -9.50 12.09 -14.44
C SER A 202 -10.62 11.42 -13.61
N PRO A 203 -10.33 10.78 -12.47
CA PRO A 203 -11.37 10.33 -11.56
C PRO A 203 -11.83 11.52 -10.71
N SER A 204 -12.74 12.34 -11.26
CA SER A 204 -13.40 13.43 -10.54
C SER A 204 -14.88 13.12 -10.33
N TYR A 205 -15.20 11.99 -9.71
CA TYR A 205 -16.57 11.68 -9.27
C TYR A 205 -16.55 10.75 -8.06
N PHE A 206 -16.09 11.25 -6.92
CA PHE A 206 -16.43 10.69 -5.62
C PHE A 206 -16.22 11.81 -4.61
N LEU A 207 -17.30 12.53 -4.29
CA LEU A 207 -17.53 13.37 -3.10
C LEU A 207 -18.59 14.42 -3.45
N GLU A 208 -19.83 13.99 -3.61
CA GLU A 208 -20.97 14.85 -3.34
C GLU A 208 -22.09 13.92 -2.89
N LYS A 209 -22.69 14.25 -1.74
CA LYS A 209 -23.71 13.49 -1.00
C LYS A 209 -23.14 12.45 -0.04
N ASN A 210 -22.72 12.91 1.13
CA ASN A 210 -23.31 12.51 2.43
C ASN A 210 -22.49 13.12 3.57
N PHE A 211 -22.60 14.44 3.74
CA PHE A 211 -22.31 15.12 5.00
C PHE A 211 -23.24 16.34 5.08
N VAL A 212 -24.39 16.13 5.72
CA VAL A 212 -25.21 17.16 6.37
C VAL A 212 -25.45 16.66 7.77
#